data_AF-A0A962HR02-F1
#
_entry.id   AF-A0A962HR02-F1
#
_cell.length_a   1.000
_cell.length_b   1.000
_cell.length_c   1.000
_cell.angle_alpha   90.00
_cell.angle_beta   90.00
_cell.angle_gamma   90.00
#
_symmetry.space_group_name_H-M   'P 1'
#
loop_
_entity.id
_entity.type
_entity.pdbx_description
1 polymer ?
#
loop_
_entity_poly.entity_id
_entity_poly.type
_entity_poly.pdbx_seq_one_letter_code
_entity_poly.pdbx_strand_id
1 'polypeptide(L)'
;MSQQTTLTISVTRNDTHNADTEAFAPELTVIDGVAFCTSLQVAEHFEKRHADVLRDIEATIAQVLETSNKRKSAFNENDLFQKADYEITTGIGAKVKKPMYLLTRDGFTLLAMGYTGAKAMRFKLAYMEAFNGMEQTLKQVTK
;
A
#
# COMPACT_ATOMS: atom_id res chain seq x y z
N MET A 1 13.02 20.23 9.65
CA MET A 1 12.63 19.17 10.58
C MET A 1 11.13 18.98 10.46
N SER A 2 10.68 18.20 9.48
CA SER A 2 9.24 17.96 9.26
C SER A 2 8.82 16.83 10.18
N GLN A 3 7.86 17.13 11.06
CA GLN A 3 7.31 16.17 12.02
C GLN A 3 6.47 15.15 11.25
N GLN A 4 6.85 13.87 11.31
CA GLN A 4 6.01 12.77 10.84
C GLN A 4 4.84 12.62 11.83
N THR A 5 3.65 13.06 11.41
CA THR A 5 2.42 12.83 12.15
C THR A 5 1.82 11.52 11.67
N THR A 6 1.98 10.45 12.45
CA THR A 6 1.27 9.17 12.24
C THR A 6 -0.21 9.40 12.49
N LEU A 7 -1.03 9.44 11.43
CA LEU A 7 -2.48 9.44 11.56
C LEU A 7 -2.97 8.00 11.57
N THR A 8 -3.14 7.45 12.77
CA THR A 8 -3.92 6.24 12.98
C THR A 8 -5.38 6.56 12.68
N ILE A 9 -5.87 6.17 11.50
CA ILE A 9 -7.30 6.22 11.19
C ILE A 9 -7.97 5.19 12.09
N SER A 10 -8.43 5.65 13.25
CA SER A 10 -9.25 4.88 14.16
C SER A 10 -10.63 4.79 13.53
N VAL A 11 -10.88 3.73 12.76
CA VAL A 11 -12.25 3.31 12.46
C VAL A 11 -12.90 3.05 13.81
N THR A 12 -13.95 3.81 14.14
CA THR A 12 -14.66 3.74 15.42
C THR A 12 -14.97 2.29 15.76
N ARG A 13 -14.28 1.76 16.77
CA ARG A 13 -14.55 0.44 17.33
C ARG A 13 -15.93 0.51 17.98
N ASN A 14 -16.86 -0.28 17.46
CA ASN A 14 -17.96 -0.74 18.29
C ASN A 14 -17.36 -1.85 19.18
N ASP A 15 -17.37 -1.63 20.49
CA ASP A 15 -16.72 -2.47 21.47
C ASP A 15 -17.34 -3.88 21.49
N THR A 16 -16.68 -4.83 20.82
CA THR A 16 -16.71 -6.24 21.20
C THR A 16 -15.32 -6.81 20.99
N HIS A 17 -14.72 -7.24 22.09
CA HIS A 17 -13.44 -7.94 22.19
C HIS A 17 -13.42 -9.13 21.21
N ASN A 18 -12.68 -9.00 20.10
CA ASN A 18 -12.32 -10.15 19.26
C ASN A 18 -10.85 -10.02 18.83
N ALA A 19 -10.05 -11.05 19.14
CA ALA A 19 -8.60 -11.11 18.93
C ALA A 19 -8.17 -11.21 17.45
N ASP A 20 -9.10 -11.10 16.50
CA ASP A 20 -8.89 -11.41 15.08
C ASP A 20 -9.04 -10.21 14.14
N THR A 21 -8.92 -8.97 14.64
CA THR A 21 -8.99 -7.78 13.77
C THR A 21 -7.60 -7.47 13.20
N GLU A 22 -7.06 -8.40 12.42
CA GLU A 22 -5.89 -8.15 11.58
C GLU A 22 -6.27 -7.08 10.54
N ALA A 23 -5.60 -5.93 10.60
CA ALA A 23 -5.83 -4.85 9.65
C ALA A 23 -5.61 -5.36 8.23
N PHE A 24 -6.61 -5.16 7.39
CA PHE A 24 -6.65 -5.68 6.01
C PHE A 24 -5.74 -4.92 5.04
N ALA A 25 -5.34 -3.71 5.41
CA ALA A 25 -4.40 -2.89 4.69
C ALA A 25 -3.19 -2.61 5.59
N PRO A 26 -2.00 -2.41 5.01
CA PRO A 26 -0.83 -1.98 5.75
C PRO A 26 -1.07 -0.62 6.43
N GLU A 27 -0.30 -0.35 7.49
CA GLU A 27 -0.29 0.96 8.13
C GLU A 27 0.09 2.05 7.12
N LEU A 28 -0.50 3.25 7.27
CA LEU A 28 -0.30 4.36 6.36
C LEU A 28 0.61 5.43 6.97
N THR A 29 1.51 5.95 6.16
CA THR A 29 2.36 7.11 6.45
C THR A 29 1.79 8.33 5.73
N VAL A 30 1.59 9.44 6.43
CA VAL A 30 1.11 10.70 5.82
C VAL A 30 2.29 11.64 5.60
N ILE A 31 2.47 12.08 4.35
CA ILE A 31 3.49 13.05 3.94
C ILE A 31 2.80 14.16 3.16
N ASP A 32 2.94 15.41 3.62
CA ASP A 32 2.32 16.60 3.02
C ASP A 32 0.80 16.46 2.78
N GLY A 33 0.11 15.77 3.69
CA GLY A 33 -1.35 15.54 3.62
C GLY A 33 -1.76 14.38 2.70
N VAL A 34 -0.81 13.70 2.07
CA VAL A 34 -1.04 12.54 1.22
C VAL A 34 -0.71 11.26 1.98
N ALA A 35 -1.61 10.28 1.93
CA ALA A 35 -1.41 8.97 2.56
C ALA A 35 -0.64 8.02 1.63
N PHE A 36 0.42 7.43 2.16
CA PHE A 36 1.27 6.44 1.50
C PHE A 36 1.35 5.16 2.33
N CYS A 37 1.64 4.05 1.67
CA CYS A 37 2.15 2.84 2.31
C CYS A 37 3.63 2.70 1.97
N THR A 38 4.49 2.44 2.95
CA THR A 38 5.89 2.14 2.67
C THR A 38 6.06 0.70 2.21
N SER A 39 7.08 0.42 1.37
CA SER A 39 7.44 -0.95 0.99
C SER A 39 7.83 -1.85 2.19
N LEU A 40 8.23 -1.26 3.33
CA LEU A 40 8.47 -1.97 4.58
C LEU A 40 7.15 -2.45 5.20
N GLN A 41 6.13 -1.58 5.26
CA GLN A 41 4.80 -1.94 5.74
C GLN A 41 4.13 -2.98 4.83
N VAL A 42 4.35 -2.92 3.51
CA VAL A 42 3.90 -3.99 2.60
C VAL A 42 4.57 -5.32 2.92
N ALA A 43 5.89 -5.30 3.16
CA ALA A 43 6.65 -6.50 3.49
C ALA A 43 6.16 -7.14 4.79
N GLU A 44 5.93 -6.34 5.83
CA GLU A 44 5.36 -6.79 7.09
C GLU A 44 3.94 -7.35 6.92
N HIS A 45 3.05 -6.60 6.26
CA HIS A 45 1.65 -7.00 6.10
C HIS A 45 1.49 -8.32 5.35
N PHE A 46 2.24 -8.53 4.27
CA PHE A 46 2.20 -9.76 3.48
C PHE A 46 3.21 -10.83 3.92
N GLU A 47 3.93 -10.61 5.03
CA GLU A 47 4.95 -11.53 5.57
C GLU A 47 6.01 -11.91 4.52
N LYS A 48 6.44 -10.92 3.74
CA LYS A 48 7.45 -11.06 2.69
C LYS A 48 8.76 -10.42 3.13
N ARG A 49 9.88 -10.87 2.57
CA ARG A 49 11.15 -10.16 2.75
C ARG A 49 11.08 -8.83 2.02
N HIS A 50 11.57 -7.75 2.64
CA HIS A 50 11.58 -6.42 2.02
C HIS A 50 12.28 -6.41 0.64
N ALA A 51 13.37 -7.18 0.49
CA ALA A 51 14.06 -7.32 -0.79
C ALA A 51 13.17 -7.93 -1.90
N ASP A 52 12.30 -8.88 -1.56
CA ASP A 52 11.37 -9.47 -2.53
C ASP A 52 10.30 -8.44 -2.92
N VAL A 53 9.78 -7.68 -1.95
CA VAL A 53 8.83 -6.59 -2.21
C VAL A 53 9.43 -5.52 -3.12
N LEU A 54 10.68 -5.09 -2.88
CA LEU A 54 11.36 -4.13 -3.76
C LEU A 54 11.44 -4.65 -5.20
N ARG A 55 11.82 -5.91 -5.38
CA ARG A 55 11.87 -6.53 -6.70
C ARG A 55 10.49 -6.61 -7.35
N ASP A 56 9.46 -6.95 -6.60
CA ASP A 56 8.09 -7.04 -7.11
C ASP A 56 7.54 -5.65 -7.51
N ILE A 57 7.92 -4.59 -6.78
CA ILE A 57 7.62 -3.20 -7.14
C ILE A 57 8.29 -2.81 -8.45
N GLU A 58 9.59 -3.07 -8.61
CA GLU A 58 10.32 -2.78 -9.86
C GLU A 58 9.74 -3.53 -11.05
N ALA A 59 9.37 -4.81 -10.86
CA ALA A 59 8.69 -5.60 -11.89
C ALA A 59 7.31 -5.00 -12.25
N THR A 60 6.56 -4.52 -11.25
CA THR A 60 5.27 -3.85 -11.46
C THR A 60 5.44 -2.55 -12.24
N ILE A 61 6.43 -1.73 -11.88
CA ILE A 61 6.79 -0.49 -12.59
C ILE A 61 7.10 -0.79 -14.06
N ALA A 62 7.90 -1.83 -14.34
CA ALA A 62 8.23 -2.23 -15.71
C ALA A 62 6.98 -2.60 -16.52
N GLN A 63 6.02 -3.33 -15.92
CA GLN A 63 4.76 -3.69 -16.58
C GLN A 63 3.84 -2.47 -16.82
N VAL A 64 3.81 -1.53 -15.87
CA VAL A 64 3.09 -0.26 -16.03
C VAL A 64 3.66 0.53 -17.21
N LEU A 65 4.99 0.68 -17.27
CA LEU A 65 5.68 1.37 -18.36
C LEU A 65 5.44 0.70 -19.72
N GLU A 66 5.48 -0.63 -19.79
CA GLU A 66 5.18 -1.35 -21.03
C GLU A 66 3.72 -1.08 -21.49
N THR A 67 2.78 -1.04 -20.54
CA THR A 67 1.36 -0.88 -20.83
C THR A 67 0.98 0.56 -21.16
N SER A 68 1.54 1.54 -20.45
CA SER A 68 1.29 2.98 -20.66
C SER A 68 1.87 3.48 -21.99
N ASN A 69 2.96 2.86 -22.47
CA ASN A 69 3.46 3.13 -23.83
C ASN A 69 2.54 2.57 -24.92
N LYS A 70 1.77 1.51 -24.62
CA LYS A 70 0.85 0.85 -25.56
C LYS A 70 -0.57 1.43 -25.54
N ARG A 71 -0.98 2.06 -24.43
CA ARG A 71 -2.29 2.72 -24.27
C ARG A 71 -2.08 4.01 -23.52
N LYS A 72 -2.73 5.11 -23.94
CA LYS A 72 -2.77 6.37 -23.16
C LYS A 72 -3.40 6.13 -21.78
N SER A 73 -2.60 5.67 -20.83
CA SER A 73 -2.95 5.52 -19.43
C SER A 73 -2.89 6.90 -18.77
N ALA A 74 -3.86 7.19 -17.91
CA ALA A 74 -3.83 8.39 -17.06
C ALA A 74 -2.85 8.25 -15.88
N PHE A 75 -2.38 7.04 -15.60
CA PHE A 75 -1.44 6.75 -14.52
C PHE A 75 -0.05 6.46 -15.10
N ASN A 76 0.97 7.08 -14.51
CA ASN A 76 2.38 6.73 -14.70
C ASN A 76 2.97 6.09 -13.43
N GLU A 77 4.19 5.56 -13.54
CA GLU A 77 4.88 4.88 -12.46
C GLU A 77 5.14 5.78 -11.23
N ASN A 78 5.38 7.08 -11.42
CA ASN A 78 5.66 8.02 -10.33
C ASN A 78 4.39 8.39 -9.55
N ASP A 79 3.21 8.29 -10.18
CA ASP A 79 1.92 8.45 -9.49
C ASP A 79 1.61 7.27 -8.55
N LEU A 80 2.23 6.12 -8.81
CA LEU A 80 1.98 4.86 -8.09
C LEU A 80 3.10 4.54 -7.08
N PHE A 81 4.35 4.77 -7.45
CA PHE A 81 5.55 4.36 -6.73
C PHE A 81 6.58 5.49 -6.70
N GLN A 82 6.92 5.96 -5.51
CA GLN A 82 7.96 6.98 -5.32
C GLN A 82 9.17 6.38 -4.60
N LYS A 83 10.36 6.58 -5.17
CA LYS A 83 11.62 6.16 -4.54
C LYS A 83 11.87 6.96 -3.27
N ALA A 84 12.28 6.28 -2.23
CA ALA A 84 12.66 6.87 -0.94
C ALA A 84 13.78 6.05 -0.29
N ASP A 85 14.30 6.54 0.82
CA ASP A 85 15.27 5.81 1.64
C ASP A 85 14.80 5.79 3.09
N TYR A 86 15.18 4.73 3.82
CA TYR A 86 15.10 4.68 5.27
C TYR A 86 16.48 4.51 5.89
N GLU A 87 16.62 4.96 7.12
CA GLU A 87 17.90 4.95 7.83
C GLU A 87 17.92 3.83 8.85
N ILE A 88 18.95 2.99 8.79
CA ILE A 88 19.20 1.95 9.79
C ILE A 88 20.46 2.28 10.58
N THR A 89 20.45 1.93 11.87
CA THR A 89 21.67 1.97 12.68
C THR A 89 22.29 0.58 12.67
N THR A 90 23.55 0.50 12.25
CA THR A 90 24.33 -0.74 12.25
C THR A 90 24.78 -1.11 13.67
N GLY A 91 25.22 -2.35 13.87
CA GLY A 91 25.72 -2.82 15.18
C GLY A 91 26.92 -2.03 15.72
N ILE A 92 27.60 -1.24 14.88
CA ILE A 92 28.70 -0.35 15.27
C ILE A 92 28.26 1.11 15.44
N GLY A 93 26.95 1.39 15.46
CA GLY A 93 26.39 2.74 15.65
C GLY A 93 26.40 3.62 14.40
N ALA A 94 26.96 3.16 13.28
CA ALA A 94 26.94 3.91 12.03
C ALA A 94 25.53 3.88 11.41
N LYS A 95 25.05 5.04 10.94
CA LYS A 95 23.77 5.17 10.25
C LYS A 95 23.94 4.96 8.75
N VAL A 96 23.13 4.09 8.17
CA VAL A 96 23.19 3.70 6.75
C VAL A 96 21.82 3.86 6.12
N LYS A 97 21.76 4.51 4.96
CA LYS A 97 20.56 4.62 4.16
C LYS A 97 20.33 3.35 3.34
N LYS A 98 19.09 2.87 3.31
CA LYS A 98 18.63 1.75 2.51
C LYS A 98 17.44 2.15 1.66
N PRO A 99 17.34 1.62 0.42
CA PRO A 99 16.26 1.98 -0.49
C PRO A 99 14.92 1.46 0.01
N MET A 100 13.87 2.22 -0.23
CA MET A 100 12.48 1.84 -0.07
C MET A 100 11.60 2.56 -1.10
N TYR A 101 10.34 2.16 -1.18
CA TYR A 101 9.31 2.86 -1.94
C TYR A 101 8.21 3.39 -1.03
N LEU A 102 7.64 4.53 -1.42
CA LEU A 102 6.34 5.03 -0.98
C LEU A 102 5.32 4.68 -2.06
N LEU A 103 4.26 4.00 -1.67
CA LEU A 103 3.19 3.54 -2.55
C LEU A 103 1.94 4.36 -2.25
N THR A 104 1.31 4.91 -3.29
CA THR A 104 -0.05 5.46 -3.13
C THR A 104 -1.04 4.32 -2.92
N ARG A 105 -2.29 4.64 -2.56
CA ARG A 105 -3.37 3.63 -2.47
C ARG A 105 -3.47 2.78 -3.75
N ASP A 106 -3.39 3.43 -4.90
CA ASP A 106 -3.55 2.77 -6.19
C ASP A 106 -2.30 1.94 -6.54
N GLY A 107 -1.09 2.43 -6.22
CA GLY A 107 0.14 1.65 -6.36
C GLY A 107 0.18 0.41 -5.47
N PHE A 108 -0.26 0.53 -4.22
CA PHE A 108 -0.41 -0.60 -3.29
C PHE A 108 -1.44 -1.60 -3.81
N THR A 109 -2.60 -1.13 -4.27
CA THR A 109 -3.66 -2.01 -4.81
C THR A 109 -3.16 -2.81 -6.01
N LEU A 110 -2.46 -2.15 -6.93
CA LEU A 110 -1.89 -2.80 -8.11
C LEU A 110 -0.89 -3.91 -7.73
N LEU A 111 0.02 -3.62 -6.78
CA LEU A 111 0.98 -4.60 -6.29
C LEU A 111 0.28 -5.79 -5.59
N ALA A 112 -0.67 -5.51 -4.70
CA ALA A 112 -1.39 -6.51 -3.93
C ALA A 112 -2.24 -7.45 -4.81
N MET A 113 -2.73 -6.97 -5.96
CA MET A 113 -3.45 -7.80 -6.93
C MET A 113 -2.57 -8.91 -7.52
N GLY A 114 -1.26 -8.65 -7.69
CA GLY A 114 -0.28 -9.64 -8.14
C GLY A 114 0.12 -10.66 -7.08
N TYR A 115 -0.20 -10.41 -5.80
CA TYR A 115 0.15 -11.32 -4.71
C TYR A 115 -0.85 -12.47 -4.55
N THR A 116 -0.34 -13.58 -4.01
CA THR A 116 -1.11 -14.80 -3.72
C THR A 116 -0.99 -15.15 -2.24
N GLY A 117 -1.80 -16.09 -1.75
CA GLY A 117 -1.85 -16.51 -0.35
C GLY A 117 -3.04 -15.95 0.43
N ALA A 118 -3.21 -16.40 1.68
CA ALA A 118 -4.42 -16.13 2.47
C ALA A 118 -4.62 -14.63 2.77
N LYS A 119 -3.56 -13.91 3.14
CA LYS A 119 -3.63 -12.45 3.39
C LYS A 119 -3.97 -11.66 2.13
N ALA A 120 -3.33 -11.97 1.01
CA ALA A 120 -3.65 -11.38 -0.28
C ALA A 120 -5.08 -11.72 -0.74
N MET A 121 -5.56 -12.93 -0.47
CA MET A 121 -6.93 -13.32 -0.80
C MET A 121 -7.95 -12.55 0.04
N ARG A 122 -7.69 -12.42 1.35
CA ARG A 122 -8.47 -11.54 2.21
C ARG A 122 -8.48 -10.15 1.58
N PHE A 123 -7.31 -9.55 1.32
CA PHE A 123 -7.17 -8.24 0.67
C PHE A 123 -8.04 -8.08 -0.61
N LYS A 124 -8.14 -9.12 -1.43
CA LYS A 124 -8.96 -9.09 -2.64
C LYS A 124 -10.46 -9.07 -2.32
N LEU A 125 -10.90 -9.87 -1.35
CA LEU A 125 -12.31 -9.98 -0.97
C LEU A 125 -12.89 -8.67 -0.42
N ALA A 126 -12.26 -8.03 0.58
CA ALA A 126 -12.85 -6.78 1.09
C ALA A 126 -12.68 -5.58 0.13
N TYR A 127 -11.72 -5.62 -0.81
CA TYR A 127 -11.69 -4.66 -1.91
C TYR A 127 -12.93 -4.82 -2.80
N MET A 128 -13.33 -6.06 -3.10
CA MET A 128 -14.57 -6.34 -3.84
C MET A 128 -15.82 -5.91 -3.06
N GLU A 129 -15.87 -6.13 -1.74
CA GLU A 129 -16.98 -5.68 -0.90
C GLU A 129 -17.13 -4.16 -0.90
N ALA A 130 -16.01 -3.43 -0.75
CA ALA A 130 -16.00 -1.97 -0.83
C ALA A 130 -16.49 -1.47 -2.20
N PHE A 131 -16.05 -2.12 -3.28
CA PHE A 131 -16.50 -1.80 -4.63
C PHE A 131 -18.01 -2.02 -4.82
N ASN A 132 -18.54 -3.15 -4.33
CA ASN A 132 -19.97 -3.44 -4.40
C ASN A 132 -20.79 -2.43 -3.58
N GLY A 133 -20.30 -2.00 -2.42
CA GLY A 133 -20.94 -0.95 -1.61
C GLY A 133 -21.01 0.40 -2.34
N MET A 134 -19.94 0.79 -3.03
CA MET A 134 -19.94 1.98 -3.90
C MET A 134 -20.96 1.85 -5.04
N GLU A 135 -21.02 0.70 -5.71
CA GLU A 135 -21.97 0.45 -6.80
C GLU A 135 -23.43 0.56 -6.32
N GLN A 136 -23.74 0.00 -5.15
CA GLN A 136 -25.08 0.09 -4.54
C GLN A 136 -25.46 1.54 -4.21
N THR A 137 -24.53 2.34 -3.71
CA THR A 137 -24.77 3.75 -3.40
C THR A 137 -25.13 4.53 -4.66
N LEU A 138 -24.41 4.32 -5.78
CA LEU A 138 -24.70 4.98 -7.06
C LEU A 138 -26.04 4.54 -7.65
N LYS A 139 -26.42 3.27 -7.50
CA LYS A 139 -27.73 2.74 -7.93
C LYS A 139 -28.90 3.35 -7.13
N GLN A 140 -28.69 3.73 -5.87
CA GLN A 140 -29.71 4.35 -5.04
C GLN A 140 -29.89 5.85 -5.34
N VAL A 141 -28.83 6.56 -5.72
CA VAL A 141 -28.90 8.00 -6.06
C VAL A 141 -29.56 8.26 -7.41
N THR A 142 -29.62 7.25 -8.29
CA THR A 142 -30.17 7.37 -9.66
C THR A 142 -31.67 6.96 -9.74
N LYS A 143 -32.35 6.79 -8.60
CA LYS A 143 -33.76 6.41 -8.52
C LYS A 143 -34.58 7.54 -7.91
#